data_AF-A0A0E2BCT6-F1
#
_entry.id   AF-A0A0E2BCT6-F1
#
_cell.length_a   1.000
_cell.length_b   1.000
_cell.length_c   1.000
_cell.angle_alpha   90.00
_cell.angle_beta   90.00
_cell.angle_gamma   90.00
#
_symmetry.space_group_name_H-M   'P 1'
#
loop_
_entity.id
_entity.type
_entity.pdbx_description
1 polymer ?
#
loop_
_entity_poly.entity_id
_entity_poly.type
_entity_poly.pdbx_seq_one_letter_code
_entity_poly.pdbx_strand_id
1 'polypeptide(L)'
;MINNFKLEIYSILMLSVFCFSFCFESKKIEKGQNRPLNEQNMISKLGILKETPQETLVSTKWDVGDTTVSNEDRLDLLIPHVQNIGNVYVGVGSEQNLTIAAWAKSDFIYLMDFTQIVVHANTITILFLKKSEKKEDFIRLWGKEGEKEALELIQASFSDPEIYKKVYKQASPFIRKRHKTNLMLAQKYNYKMFQTDEEQYSYIRKLAIEGRIFPVRGNLLGNTTLTGIGNTLKKIDHKIGIIYFSNAEEYFAYPQEFKNSILNLPIEENSIVVRTISVRKDLFPWSPGSEISTDRGFHYCVQKISNFQKWLTSDKPGLRSLQVMVEGGTVDKKNGITVVDKEPVVTPTAPKQTKTNQPTQ
;
A
#
# COMPACT_ATOMS: atom_id res chain seq x y z
N MET A 1 -28.67 100.70 1.87
CA MET A 1 -28.49 99.97 0.58
C MET A 1 -29.19 98.63 0.74
N ILE A 2 -30.48 98.59 0.36
CA ILE A 2 -31.03 97.77 -0.75
C ILE A 2 -31.02 96.28 -0.35
N ASN A 3 -32.09 95.82 0.32
CA ASN A 3 -33.30 95.14 -0.21
C ASN A 3 -33.09 93.61 -0.29
N ASN A 4 -34.04 92.67 -0.19
CA ASN A 4 -35.37 92.47 0.42
C ASN A 4 -35.93 91.21 -0.30
N PHE A 5 -36.75 90.38 0.38
CA PHE A 5 -37.66 89.33 -0.16
C PHE A 5 -37.06 88.05 -0.79
N LYS A 6 -37.72 86.89 -0.88
CA LYS A 6 -38.75 86.09 -0.15
C LYS A 6 -39.10 84.91 -1.09
N LEU A 7 -39.55 83.79 -0.53
CA LEU A 7 -40.44 82.74 -1.10
C LEU A 7 -39.94 81.70 -2.14
N GLU A 8 -39.93 80.44 -1.68
CA GLU A 8 -40.74 79.28 -2.12
C GLU A 8 -40.75 78.69 -3.56
N ILE A 9 -40.66 77.34 -3.56
CA ILE A 9 -41.40 76.32 -4.35
C ILE A 9 -40.79 75.74 -5.66
N TYR A 10 -40.47 74.43 -5.55
CA TYR A 10 -40.48 73.29 -6.49
C TYR A 10 -39.87 73.41 -7.91
N SER A 11 -38.89 72.54 -8.20
CA SER A 11 -38.95 71.59 -9.33
C SER A 11 -37.85 70.53 -9.31
N ILE A 12 -38.24 69.36 -9.78
CA ILE A 12 -37.53 68.08 -9.91
C ILE A 12 -36.33 68.17 -10.87
N LEU A 13 -35.18 67.60 -10.51
CA LEU A 13 -34.31 66.94 -11.49
C LEU A 13 -33.44 65.83 -10.86
N MET A 14 -33.68 64.62 -11.34
CA MET A 14 -32.87 63.41 -11.26
C MET A 14 -31.46 63.59 -11.83
N LEU A 15 -30.40 63.07 -11.17
CA LEU A 15 -29.56 61.99 -11.72
C LEU A 15 -28.43 61.53 -10.76
N SER A 16 -28.45 60.22 -10.49
CA SER A 16 -27.31 59.27 -10.41
C SER A 16 -26.13 59.52 -9.45
N VAL A 17 -26.17 58.86 -8.28
CA VAL A 17 -24.98 58.38 -7.57
C VAL A 17 -24.96 56.85 -7.68
N PHE A 18 -23.94 56.31 -8.36
CA PHE A 18 -23.67 54.88 -8.41
C PHE A 18 -23.06 54.43 -7.06
N CYS A 19 -23.87 53.84 -6.19
CA CYS A 19 -23.39 53.02 -5.08
C CYS A 19 -23.55 51.55 -5.46
N PHE A 20 -22.44 50.89 -5.80
CA PHE A 20 -22.39 49.43 -5.87
C PHE A 20 -22.50 48.86 -4.46
N SER A 21 -23.70 48.48 -4.06
CA SER A 21 -23.95 47.68 -2.87
C SER A 21 -23.96 46.21 -3.29
N PHE A 22 -22.86 45.49 -3.10
CA PHE A 22 -22.84 44.04 -3.26
C PHE A 22 -23.53 43.42 -2.03
N CYS A 23 -24.81 43.08 -2.18
CA CYS A 23 -25.50 42.18 -1.27
C CYS A 23 -24.89 40.77 -1.39
N PHE A 24 -24.29 40.28 -0.31
CA PHE A 24 -23.93 38.88 -0.16
C PHE A 24 -25.22 38.08 0.07
N GLU A 25 -25.71 37.44 -0.98
CA GLU A 25 -26.81 36.49 -0.88
C GLU A 25 -26.26 35.12 -0.48
N SER A 26 -26.71 34.63 0.67
CA SER A 26 -26.32 33.35 1.25
C SER A 26 -26.94 32.19 0.45
N LYS A 27 -26.23 31.72 -0.58
CA LYS A 27 -26.61 30.48 -1.27
C LYS A 27 -26.35 29.28 -0.37
N LYS A 28 -27.42 28.74 0.21
CA LYS A 28 -27.51 27.34 0.64
C LYS A 28 -27.10 26.46 -0.54
N ILE A 29 -26.03 25.69 -0.37
CA ILE A 29 -25.61 24.67 -1.32
C ILE A 29 -26.59 23.51 -1.22
N GLU A 30 -27.43 23.33 -2.25
CA GLU A 30 -28.16 22.09 -2.49
C GLU A 30 -27.16 20.95 -2.69
N LYS A 31 -27.05 20.07 -1.69
CA LYS A 31 -26.32 18.81 -1.82
C LYS A 31 -27.17 17.84 -2.64
N GLY A 32 -26.76 17.67 -3.90
CA GLY A 32 -27.05 16.48 -4.68
C GLY A 32 -27.94 16.73 -5.89
N GLN A 33 -27.32 16.96 -7.06
CA GLN A 33 -27.77 16.40 -8.33
C GLN A 33 -26.70 16.59 -9.42
N ASN A 34 -26.49 15.51 -10.20
CA ASN A 34 -25.68 15.38 -11.42
C ASN A 34 -24.15 15.52 -11.32
N ARG A 35 -23.50 14.55 -10.66
CA ARG A 35 -22.08 14.23 -10.96
C ARG A 35 -22.00 13.37 -12.22
N PRO A 36 -20.96 13.52 -13.06
CA PRO A 36 -20.74 12.66 -14.23
C PRO A 36 -20.77 11.17 -13.85
N LEU A 37 -21.33 10.32 -14.72
CA LEU A 37 -21.48 8.87 -14.47
C LEU A 37 -20.15 8.19 -14.07
N ASN A 38 -19.02 8.65 -14.63
CA ASN A 38 -17.69 8.14 -14.29
C ASN A 38 -17.26 8.47 -12.84
N GLU A 39 -17.58 9.67 -12.35
CA GLU A 39 -17.32 10.04 -10.95
C GLU A 39 -18.22 9.25 -9.99
N GLN A 40 -19.49 9.06 -10.33
CA GLN A 40 -20.41 8.26 -9.52
C GLN A 40 -19.97 6.80 -9.43
N ASN A 41 -19.54 6.22 -10.56
CA ASN A 41 -18.98 4.87 -10.60
C ASN A 41 -17.70 4.75 -9.77
N MET A 42 -16.81 5.74 -9.83
CA MET A 42 -15.59 5.74 -9.00
C MET A 42 -15.91 5.88 -7.51
N ILE A 43 -16.86 6.74 -7.13
CA ILE A 43 -17.29 6.87 -5.73
C ILE A 43 -17.89 5.55 -5.22
N SER A 44 -18.73 4.89 -6.02
CA SER A 44 -19.31 3.59 -5.69
C SER A 44 -18.22 2.52 -5.50
N LYS A 45 -17.27 2.43 -6.44
CA LYS A 45 -16.12 1.52 -6.36
C LYS A 45 -15.27 1.79 -5.11
N LEU A 46 -14.99 3.05 -4.80
CA LEU A 46 -14.24 3.44 -3.60
C LEU A 46 -14.98 3.08 -2.31
N GLY A 47 -16.32 3.19 -2.29
CA GLY A 47 -17.13 2.72 -1.18
C GLY A 47 -16.94 1.22 -0.94
N ILE A 48 -17.10 0.42 -2.00
CA ILE A 48 -16.94 -1.03 -1.95
C ILE A 48 -15.53 -1.44 -1.51
N LEU A 49 -14.48 -0.77 -2.01
CA LEU A 49 -13.10 -1.03 -1.60
C LEU A 49 -12.85 -0.74 -0.11
N LYS A 50 -13.40 0.37 0.41
CA LYS A 50 -13.24 0.74 1.84
C LYS A 50 -13.96 -0.23 2.77
N GLU A 51 -15.05 -0.82 2.31
CA GLU A 51 -15.89 -1.76 3.06
C GLU A 51 -15.41 -3.22 2.99
N THR A 52 -14.25 -3.48 2.38
CA THR A 52 -13.67 -4.84 2.38
C THR A 52 -13.58 -5.35 3.83
N PRO A 53 -13.99 -6.60 4.12
CA PRO A 53 -14.02 -7.10 5.48
C PRO A 53 -12.60 -7.17 6.04
N GLN A 54 -12.47 -6.86 7.33
CA GLN A 54 -11.20 -6.78 8.03
C GLN A 54 -11.23 -7.61 9.31
N GLU A 55 -10.06 -8.01 9.78
CA GLU A 55 -9.91 -8.74 11.03
C GLU A 55 -9.83 -7.80 12.24
N THR A 56 -10.13 -8.36 13.41
CA THR A 56 -9.80 -7.74 14.70
C THR A 56 -8.35 -8.04 15.03
N LEU A 57 -7.56 -6.99 15.29
CA LEU A 57 -6.18 -7.14 15.77
C LEU A 57 -6.14 -6.95 17.28
N VAL A 58 -5.25 -7.68 17.92
CA VAL A 58 -4.90 -7.51 19.33
C VAL A 58 -3.46 -7.06 19.39
N SER A 59 -3.13 -6.17 20.33
CA SER A 59 -1.75 -5.73 20.52
C SER A 59 -0.85 -6.91 20.87
N THR A 60 0.34 -6.93 20.29
CA THR A 60 1.36 -7.95 20.48
C THR A 60 2.69 -7.30 20.84
N LYS A 61 3.73 -8.12 21.06
CA LYS A 61 5.11 -7.63 21.21
C LYS A 61 5.64 -6.88 19.96
N TRP A 62 4.97 -7.03 18.82
CA TRP A 62 5.35 -6.36 17.56
C TRP A 62 4.74 -4.95 17.42
N ASP A 63 3.93 -4.50 18.38
CA ASP A 63 3.43 -3.12 18.42
C ASP A 63 4.48 -2.12 18.93
N VAL A 64 5.63 -2.11 18.24
CA VAL A 64 6.81 -1.29 18.50
C VAL A 64 7.24 -0.56 17.23
N GLY A 65 7.97 0.55 17.40
CA GLY A 65 8.34 1.42 16.28
C GLY A 65 9.16 0.73 15.20
N ASP A 66 10.02 -0.23 15.58
CA ASP A 66 10.89 -0.99 14.69
C ASP A 66 10.12 -1.69 13.56
N THR A 67 8.91 -2.19 13.86
CA THR A 67 8.06 -2.93 12.92
C THR A 67 7.44 -2.02 11.84
N THR A 68 7.51 -0.71 12.01
CA THR A 68 6.90 0.25 11.07
C THR A 68 7.75 0.57 9.84
N VAL A 69 8.96 0.02 9.74
CA VAL A 69 9.88 0.26 8.61
C VAL A 69 10.35 -1.03 7.97
N SER A 70 10.66 -0.96 6.68
CA SER A 70 11.40 -2.02 5.98
C SER A 70 12.89 -1.97 6.30
N ASN A 71 13.53 -3.13 6.25
CA ASN A 71 14.97 -3.31 6.25
C ASN A 71 15.50 -3.91 4.92
N GLU A 72 14.71 -3.85 3.85
CA GLU A 72 15.05 -4.34 2.51
C GLU A 72 15.73 -3.23 1.69
N ASP A 73 17.05 -3.28 1.53
CA ASP A 73 17.84 -2.16 0.96
C ASP A 73 18.00 -2.17 -0.56
N ARG A 74 17.56 -3.22 -1.24
CA ARG A 74 17.78 -3.46 -2.67
C ARG A 74 16.49 -3.65 -3.46
N LEU A 75 15.44 -2.94 -3.05
CA LEU A 75 14.15 -2.91 -3.75
C LEU A 75 14.29 -2.42 -5.20
N ASP A 76 15.35 -1.67 -5.53
CA ASP A 76 15.69 -1.25 -6.90
C ASP A 76 15.78 -2.42 -7.89
N LEU A 77 16.18 -3.61 -7.42
CA LEU A 77 16.23 -4.82 -8.23
C LEU A 77 14.86 -5.25 -8.77
N LEU A 78 13.77 -4.79 -8.15
CA LEU A 78 12.40 -5.11 -8.56
C LEU A 78 11.92 -4.25 -9.73
N ILE A 79 12.51 -3.07 -9.96
CA ILE A 79 12.06 -2.10 -10.97
C ILE A 79 11.77 -2.74 -12.33
N PRO A 80 12.67 -3.52 -12.97
CA PRO A 80 12.40 -4.11 -14.28
C PRO A 80 11.27 -5.13 -14.27
N HIS A 81 10.92 -5.68 -13.11
CA HIS A 81 9.88 -6.69 -12.96
C HIS A 81 8.52 -6.10 -12.63
N VAL A 82 8.46 -4.97 -11.91
CA VAL A 82 7.21 -4.41 -11.38
C VAL A 82 6.71 -3.20 -12.14
N GLN A 83 7.56 -2.53 -12.92
CA GLN A 83 7.22 -1.26 -13.57
C GLN A 83 6.01 -1.38 -14.51
N ASN A 84 5.08 -0.43 -14.40
CA ASN A 84 3.89 -0.32 -15.25
C ASN A 84 2.97 -1.56 -15.29
N ILE A 85 3.00 -2.45 -14.27
CA ILE A 85 2.03 -3.56 -14.16
C ILE A 85 0.58 -3.05 -14.07
N GLY A 86 0.38 -1.87 -13.48
CA GLY A 86 -0.94 -1.30 -13.21
C GLY A 86 -1.70 -2.08 -12.14
N ASN A 87 -3.03 -2.04 -12.23
CA ASN A 87 -3.94 -2.86 -11.43
C ASN A 87 -3.82 -2.62 -9.92
N VAL A 88 -4.50 -3.45 -9.12
CA VAL A 88 -4.52 -3.31 -7.65
C VAL A 88 -3.24 -3.85 -7.03
N TYR A 89 -2.66 -3.07 -6.12
CA TYR A 89 -1.55 -3.48 -5.27
C TYR A 89 -2.07 -3.98 -3.91
N VAL A 90 -1.53 -5.10 -3.41
CA VAL A 90 -1.73 -5.58 -2.03
C VAL A 90 -0.37 -5.83 -1.41
N GLY A 91 -0.11 -5.38 -0.18
CA GLY A 91 1.14 -5.74 0.48
C GLY A 91 1.14 -5.56 1.99
N VAL A 92 2.01 -6.35 2.63
CA VAL A 92 2.31 -6.27 4.07
C VAL A 92 3.36 -5.20 4.37
N GLY A 93 3.44 -4.74 5.62
CA GLY A 93 4.38 -3.70 6.04
C GLY A 93 3.94 -2.28 5.64
N SER A 94 4.91 -1.43 5.28
CA SER A 94 4.74 0.02 5.32
C SER A 94 5.12 0.71 4.00
N GLU A 95 5.92 1.78 4.06
CA GLU A 95 6.22 2.69 2.94
C GLU A 95 6.93 2.04 1.75
N GLN A 96 7.59 0.89 1.93
CA GLN A 96 8.18 0.16 0.80
C GLN A 96 7.11 -0.25 -0.23
N ASN A 97 5.86 -0.45 0.21
CA ASN A 97 4.74 -0.71 -0.68
C ASN A 97 4.45 0.48 -1.60
N LEU A 98 4.57 1.71 -1.08
CA LEU A 98 4.35 2.92 -1.87
C LEU A 98 5.44 3.10 -2.93
N THR A 99 6.68 2.73 -2.62
CA THR A 99 7.77 2.68 -3.60
C THR A 99 7.45 1.72 -4.75
N ILE A 100 7.07 0.48 -4.45
CA ILE A 100 6.78 -0.54 -5.47
C ILE A 100 5.53 -0.16 -6.27
N ALA A 101 4.47 0.31 -5.61
CA ALA A 101 3.23 0.73 -6.25
C ALA A 101 3.43 1.96 -7.17
N ALA A 102 4.34 2.88 -6.83
CA ALA A 102 4.69 4.01 -7.71
C ALA A 102 5.35 3.53 -9.00
N TRP A 103 6.31 2.59 -8.91
CA TRP A 103 6.92 1.97 -10.09
C TRP A 103 5.89 1.23 -10.93
N ALA A 104 5.00 0.48 -10.27
CA ALA A 104 3.96 -0.29 -10.93
C ALA A 104 2.84 0.56 -11.54
N LYS A 105 2.70 1.83 -11.14
CA LYS A 105 1.55 2.68 -11.46
C LYS A 105 0.23 2.00 -11.07
N SER A 106 0.16 1.49 -9.84
CA SER A 106 -1.01 0.76 -9.33
C SER A 106 -2.22 1.67 -9.12
N ASP A 107 -3.40 1.22 -9.55
CA ASP A 107 -4.63 1.99 -9.51
C ASP A 107 -5.17 2.21 -8.09
N PHE A 108 -4.99 1.21 -7.24
CA PHE A 108 -5.40 1.16 -5.83
C PHE A 108 -4.35 0.39 -5.01
N ILE A 109 -4.23 0.72 -3.73
CA ILE A 109 -3.24 0.11 -2.82
C ILE A 109 -3.92 -0.35 -1.54
N TYR A 110 -3.93 -1.66 -1.28
CA TYR A 110 -4.20 -2.21 0.05
C TYR A 110 -2.89 -2.43 0.80
N LEU A 111 -2.76 -1.79 1.96
CA LEU A 111 -1.70 -2.02 2.94
C LEU A 111 -2.28 -2.93 4.03
N MET A 112 -2.24 -4.24 3.79
CA MET A 112 -2.83 -5.24 4.68
C MET A 112 -1.77 -5.74 5.66
N ASP A 113 -1.98 -5.50 6.96
CA ASP A 113 -1.03 -5.95 7.99
C ASP A 113 -1.75 -6.50 9.23
N PHE A 114 -1.06 -7.40 9.93
CA PHE A 114 -1.55 -8.04 11.15
C PHE A 114 -1.12 -7.31 12.42
N THR A 115 -0.21 -6.34 12.32
CA THR A 115 0.29 -5.56 13.46
C THR A 115 -0.40 -4.20 13.52
N GLN A 116 -1.04 -3.88 14.63
CA GLN A 116 -1.86 -2.68 14.73
C GLN A 116 -1.05 -1.38 14.56
N ILE A 117 0.18 -1.32 15.09
CA ILE A 117 1.05 -0.16 14.93
C ILE A 117 1.38 0.12 13.46
N VAL A 118 1.51 -0.92 12.62
CA VAL A 118 1.80 -0.78 11.18
C VAL A 118 0.60 -0.19 10.46
N VAL A 119 -0.60 -0.71 10.72
CA VAL A 119 -1.87 -0.19 10.15
C VAL A 119 -2.07 1.28 10.54
N HIS A 120 -1.83 1.64 11.80
CA HIS A 120 -1.93 3.02 12.26
C HIS A 120 -0.84 3.93 11.68
N ALA A 121 0.42 3.47 11.59
CA ALA A 121 1.50 4.25 10.98
C ALA A 121 1.23 4.51 9.49
N ASN A 122 0.73 3.52 8.75
CA ASN A 122 0.29 3.69 7.36
C ASN A 122 -0.87 4.70 7.25
N THR A 123 -1.80 4.70 8.20
CA THR A 123 -2.88 5.69 8.26
C THR A 123 -2.34 7.12 8.45
N ILE A 124 -1.34 7.31 9.31
CA ILE A 124 -0.65 8.60 9.50
C ILE A 124 0.11 9.00 8.22
N THR A 125 0.83 8.07 7.59
CA THR A 125 1.53 8.31 6.31
C THR A 125 0.57 8.82 5.23
N ILE A 126 -0.63 8.23 5.12
CA ILE A 126 -1.64 8.69 4.15
C ILE A 126 -2.15 10.09 4.48
N LEU A 127 -2.33 10.42 5.76
CA LEU A 127 -2.67 11.78 6.19
C LEU A 127 -1.58 12.78 5.79
N PHE A 128 -0.30 12.44 6.00
CA PHE A 128 0.80 13.32 5.64
C PHE A 128 0.93 13.49 4.12
N LEU A 129 0.84 12.42 3.33
CA LEU A 129 0.80 12.51 1.87
C LEU A 129 -0.28 13.47 1.36
N LYS A 130 -1.49 13.42 1.95
CA LYS A 130 -2.58 14.34 1.58
C LYS A 130 -2.26 15.81 1.86
N LYS A 131 -1.47 16.09 2.90
CA LYS A 131 -1.18 17.46 3.37
C LYS A 131 0.16 18.01 2.87
N SER A 132 1.04 17.15 2.41
CA SER A 132 2.37 17.50 1.91
C SER A 132 2.32 17.66 0.40
N GLU A 133 2.38 18.89 -0.12
CA GLU A 133 2.35 19.13 -1.57
C GLU A 133 3.58 18.57 -2.28
N LYS A 134 4.75 18.64 -1.62
CA LYS A 134 6.02 18.12 -2.12
C LYS A 134 6.58 17.01 -1.24
N LYS A 135 7.51 16.23 -1.78
CA LYS A 135 8.17 15.15 -1.05
C LYS A 135 8.93 15.65 0.18
N GLU A 136 9.52 16.85 0.11
CA GLU A 136 10.19 17.48 1.25
C GLU A 136 9.24 17.73 2.41
N ASP A 137 8.00 18.15 2.16
CA ASP A 137 7.00 18.38 3.20
C ASP A 137 6.63 17.07 3.89
N PHE A 138 6.53 15.98 3.12
CA PHE A 138 6.22 14.66 3.64
C PHE A 138 7.33 14.14 4.56
N ILE A 139 8.58 14.25 4.10
CA ILE A 139 9.76 13.89 4.89
C ILE A 139 9.86 14.77 6.14
N ARG A 140 9.56 16.07 6.03
CA ARG A 140 9.57 17.02 7.15
C ARG A 140 8.55 16.68 8.23
N LEU A 141 7.30 16.30 7.86
CA LEU A 141 6.25 15.91 8.81
C LEU A 141 6.60 14.64 9.59
N TRP A 142 7.30 13.68 8.99
CA TRP A 142 7.87 12.54 9.72
C TRP A 142 9.17 12.91 10.47
N GLY A 143 9.85 13.97 10.05
CA GLY A 143 11.07 14.51 10.61
C GLY A 143 10.92 15.08 12.02
N LYS A 144 12.06 15.42 12.65
CA LYS A 144 12.05 16.15 13.93
C LYS A 144 11.55 17.58 13.72
N GLU A 145 11.91 18.19 12.60
CA GLU A 145 11.59 19.58 12.26
C GLU A 145 10.08 19.82 12.13
N GLY A 146 9.33 18.88 11.55
CA GLY A 146 7.88 18.98 11.41
C GLY A 146 7.08 18.36 12.54
N GLU A 147 7.70 17.85 13.62
CA GLU A 147 7.00 17.04 14.63
C GLU A 147 5.85 17.79 15.31
N LYS A 148 6.04 19.06 15.65
CA LYS A 148 4.99 19.88 16.26
C LYS A 148 3.76 19.97 15.34
N GLU A 149 3.98 20.35 14.08
CA GLU A 149 2.93 20.46 13.06
C GLU A 149 2.26 19.10 12.80
N ALA A 150 3.04 18.03 12.72
CA ALA A 150 2.54 16.68 12.53
C ALA A 150 1.59 16.24 13.66
N LEU A 151 1.95 16.51 14.92
CA LEU A 151 1.11 16.19 16.07
C LEU A 151 -0.16 17.06 16.14
N GLU A 152 -0.08 18.32 15.74
CA GLU A 152 -1.24 19.22 15.60
C GLU A 152 -2.18 18.75 14.47
N LEU A 153 -1.60 18.31 13.34
CA LEU A 153 -2.36 17.75 12.22
C LEU A 153 -3.07 16.46 12.63
N ILE A 154 -2.39 15.56 13.35
CA ILE A 154 -3.01 14.34 13.91
C ILE A 154 -4.14 14.71 14.87
N GLN A 155 -3.92 15.69 15.75
CA GLN A 155 -4.95 16.17 16.69
C GLN A 155 -6.24 16.61 15.98
N ALA A 156 -6.11 17.29 14.85
CA ALA A 156 -7.26 17.80 14.09
C ALA A 156 -7.92 16.77 13.17
N SER A 157 -7.28 15.64 12.89
CA SER A 157 -7.68 14.72 11.80
C SER A 157 -8.39 13.44 12.27
N PHE A 158 -8.31 13.10 13.54
CA PHE A 158 -8.87 11.85 14.08
C PHE A 158 -9.77 12.12 15.29
N SER A 159 -10.79 11.28 15.48
CA SER A 159 -11.63 11.27 16.69
C SER A 159 -10.84 10.89 17.93
N ASP A 160 -9.91 9.95 17.78
CA ASP A 160 -9.08 9.40 18.86
C ASP A 160 -7.59 9.71 18.62
N PRO A 161 -7.19 11.00 18.58
CA PRO A 161 -5.88 11.42 18.10
C PRO A 161 -4.73 10.90 18.96
N GLU A 162 -4.95 10.65 20.26
CA GLU A 162 -3.91 10.18 21.17
C GLU A 162 -3.37 8.79 20.79
N ILE A 163 -4.18 7.93 20.18
CA ILE A 163 -3.71 6.64 19.63
C ILE A 163 -2.67 6.90 18.54
N TYR A 164 -2.97 7.80 17.60
CA TYR A 164 -2.10 8.10 16.47
C TYR A 164 -0.88 8.93 16.88
N LYS A 165 -1.00 9.84 17.85
CA LYS A 165 0.16 10.55 18.41
C LYS A 165 1.12 9.60 19.11
N LYS A 166 0.61 8.62 19.85
CA LYS A 166 1.45 7.57 20.46
C LYS A 166 2.20 6.79 19.38
N VAL A 167 1.50 6.33 18.33
CA VAL A 167 2.11 5.63 17.20
C VAL A 167 3.16 6.51 16.50
N TYR A 168 2.86 7.78 16.23
CA TYR A 168 3.83 8.72 15.64
C TYR A 168 5.11 8.82 16.48
N LYS A 169 5.00 8.95 17.81
CA LYS A 169 6.16 9.04 18.71
C LYS A 169 6.97 7.73 18.74
N GLN A 170 6.30 6.58 18.67
CA GLN A 170 6.97 5.28 18.62
C GLN A 170 7.66 5.03 17.27
N ALA A 171 7.00 5.35 16.16
CA ALA A 171 7.43 5.02 14.80
C ALA A 171 8.44 6.02 14.21
N SER A 172 8.25 7.32 14.49
CA SER A 172 9.02 8.39 13.83
C SER A 172 10.55 8.25 13.96
N PRO A 173 11.17 7.81 15.08
CA PRO A 173 12.62 7.60 15.12
C PRO A 173 13.12 6.61 14.06
N PHE A 174 12.37 5.53 13.83
CA PHE A 174 12.70 4.49 12.85
C PHE A 174 12.43 4.96 11.43
N ILE A 175 11.27 5.57 11.20
CA ILE A 175 10.89 6.15 9.90
C ILE A 175 11.91 7.20 9.46
N ARG A 176 12.33 8.10 10.35
CA ARG A 176 13.38 9.10 10.08
C ARG A 176 14.70 8.46 9.65
N LYS A 177 15.13 7.40 10.34
CA LYS A 177 16.34 6.66 9.96
C LYS A 177 16.15 6.03 8.58
N ARG A 178 15.01 5.39 8.34
CA ARG A 178 14.72 4.71 7.07
C ARG A 178 14.62 5.68 5.89
N HIS A 179 14.03 6.88 6.07
CA HIS A 179 13.99 7.92 5.04
C HIS A 179 15.39 8.38 4.63
N LYS A 180 16.29 8.58 5.60
CA LYS A 180 17.71 8.90 5.31
C LYS A 180 18.41 7.75 4.58
N THR A 181 18.17 6.51 5.00
CA THR A 181 18.68 5.33 4.31
C THR A 181 18.17 5.27 2.87
N ASN A 182 16.88 5.46 2.63
CA ASN A 182 16.28 5.44 1.29
C ASN A 182 16.87 6.53 0.38
N LEU A 183 17.10 7.73 0.89
CA LEU A 183 17.77 8.80 0.14
C LEU A 183 19.18 8.36 -0.31
N MET A 184 19.95 7.80 0.62
CA MET A 184 21.29 7.29 0.32
C MET A 184 21.25 6.13 -0.68
N LEU A 185 20.31 5.18 -0.55
CA LEU A 185 20.15 4.05 -1.46
C LEU A 185 19.80 4.51 -2.87
N ALA A 186 18.85 5.44 -3.01
CA ALA A 186 18.45 6.03 -4.29
C ALA A 186 19.63 6.67 -5.02
N GLN A 187 20.50 7.38 -4.28
CA GLN A 187 21.73 7.96 -4.82
C GLN A 187 22.78 6.90 -5.16
N LYS A 188 23.02 5.94 -4.26
CA LYS A 188 24.03 4.88 -4.41
C LYS A 188 23.77 3.98 -5.62
N TYR A 189 22.52 3.60 -5.84
CA TYR A 189 22.12 2.71 -6.93
C TYR A 189 21.47 3.45 -8.11
N ASN A 190 21.46 4.79 -8.07
CA ASN A 190 20.98 5.67 -9.13
C ASN A 190 19.58 5.29 -9.65
N TYR A 191 18.59 5.24 -8.76
CA TYR A 191 17.20 4.95 -9.10
C TYR A 191 16.24 5.97 -8.50
N LYS A 192 15.05 6.05 -9.10
CA LYS A 192 13.96 6.93 -8.65
C LYS A 192 13.03 6.15 -7.73
N MET A 193 12.63 6.75 -6.62
CA MET A 193 11.59 6.23 -5.73
C MET A 193 10.73 7.38 -5.17
N PHE A 194 9.54 7.09 -4.64
CA PHE A 194 8.54 8.13 -4.34
C PHE A 194 9.00 9.21 -3.35
N GLN A 195 10.01 8.94 -2.51
CA GLN A 195 10.56 9.94 -1.57
C GLN A 195 11.64 10.83 -2.19
N THR A 196 12.19 10.46 -3.35
CA THR A 196 13.32 11.14 -4.00
C THR A 196 13.02 11.65 -5.41
N ASP A 197 11.90 11.25 -6.02
CA ASP A 197 11.47 11.67 -7.35
C ASP A 197 10.09 12.35 -7.31
N GLU A 198 9.97 13.52 -7.93
CA GLU A 198 8.75 14.34 -7.90
C GLU A 198 7.55 13.68 -8.58
N GLU A 199 7.77 12.99 -9.71
CA GLU A 199 6.70 12.35 -10.47
C GLU A 199 6.12 11.19 -9.68
N GLN A 200 6.98 10.33 -9.13
CA GLN A 200 6.56 9.21 -8.29
C GLN A 200 5.92 9.67 -6.98
N TYR A 201 6.44 10.75 -6.36
CA TYR A 201 5.80 11.35 -5.19
C TYR A 201 4.38 11.84 -5.53
N SER A 202 4.25 12.62 -6.61
CA SER A 202 2.97 13.17 -7.06
C SER A 202 1.96 12.08 -7.37
N TYR A 203 2.42 10.97 -7.97
CA TYR A 203 1.59 9.80 -8.22
C TYR A 203 1.02 9.19 -6.93
N ILE A 204 1.87 8.92 -5.94
CA ILE A 204 1.43 8.36 -4.65
C ILE A 204 0.54 9.35 -3.87
N ARG A 205 0.90 10.63 -3.88
CA ARG A 205 0.09 11.70 -3.29
C ARG A 205 -1.30 11.76 -3.92
N LYS A 206 -1.40 11.65 -5.24
CA LYS A 206 -2.69 11.62 -5.96
C LYS A 206 -3.55 10.46 -5.46
N LEU A 207 -3.00 9.25 -5.37
CA LEU A 207 -3.72 8.10 -4.81
C LEU A 207 -4.18 8.35 -3.37
N ALA A 208 -3.35 8.98 -2.54
CA ALA A 208 -3.72 9.33 -1.17
C ALA A 208 -4.90 10.32 -1.13
N ILE A 209 -4.83 11.41 -1.91
CA ILE A 209 -5.89 12.45 -1.98
C ILE A 209 -7.20 11.86 -2.48
N GLU A 210 -7.14 11.01 -3.51
CA GLU A 210 -8.31 10.35 -4.10
C GLU A 210 -8.84 9.20 -3.23
N GLY A 211 -8.20 8.92 -2.08
CA GLY A 211 -8.63 7.89 -1.14
C GLY A 211 -8.48 6.47 -1.68
N ARG A 212 -7.43 6.23 -2.47
CA ARG A 212 -7.11 4.96 -3.15
C ARG A 212 -6.01 4.14 -2.44
N ILE A 213 -5.61 4.56 -1.24
CA ILE A 213 -4.68 3.83 -0.37
C ILE A 213 -5.44 3.43 0.89
N PHE A 214 -5.50 2.13 1.17
CA PHE A 214 -6.36 1.52 2.18
C PHE A 214 -5.50 0.72 3.18
N PRO A 215 -5.20 1.28 4.36
CA PRO A 215 -4.62 0.52 5.45
C PRO A 215 -5.70 -0.38 6.03
N VAL A 216 -5.52 -1.70 5.94
CA VAL A 216 -6.52 -2.68 6.36
C VAL A 216 -5.91 -3.70 7.31
N ARG A 217 -6.68 -4.10 8.32
CA ARG A 217 -6.27 -5.11 9.30
C ARG A 217 -6.47 -6.50 8.72
N GLY A 218 -5.42 -7.29 8.61
CA GLY A 218 -5.52 -8.65 8.11
C GLY A 218 -4.26 -9.49 8.29
N ASN A 219 -4.46 -10.75 8.64
CA ASN A 219 -3.43 -11.77 8.68
C ASN A 219 -3.37 -12.51 7.32
N LEU A 220 -2.16 -12.74 6.78
CA LEU A 220 -1.97 -13.62 5.62
C LEU A 220 -2.54 -15.02 5.88
N LEU A 221 -2.49 -15.49 7.12
CA LEU A 221 -3.03 -16.78 7.56
C LEU A 221 -4.49 -16.70 8.04
N GLY A 222 -5.08 -15.50 7.99
CA GLY A 222 -6.47 -15.26 8.36
C GLY A 222 -7.43 -15.79 7.30
N ASN A 223 -8.70 -15.91 7.69
CA ASN A 223 -9.77 -16.42 6.82
C ASN A 223 -10.68 -15.30 6.26
N THR A 224 -10.43 -14.04 6.63
CA THR A 224 -11.36 -12.93 6.37
C THR A 224 -10.78 -11.94 5.36
N THR A 225 -9.66 -11.29 5.69
CA THR A 225 -9.27 -10.06 4.98
C THR A 225 -8.75 -10.33 3.58
N LEU A 226 -7.81 -11.26 3.42
CA LEU A 226 -7.21 -11.55 2.11
C LEU A 226 -8.22 -12.20 1.14
N THR A 227 -9.05 -13.12 1.64
CA THR A 227 -10.21 -13.65 0.88
C THR A 227 -11.20 -12.54 0.53
N GLY A 228 -11.46 -11.64 1.49
CA GLY A 228 -12.32 -10.47 1.35
C GLY A 228 -11.86 -9.55 0.23
N ILE A 229 -10.56 -9.23 0.16
CA ILE A 229 -9.98 -8.44 -0.93
C ILE A 229 -10.28 -9.10 -2.27
N GLY A 230 -10.01 -10.40 -2.44
CA GLY A 230 -10.34 -11.12 -3.69
C GLY A 230 -11.82 -11.01 -4.08
N ASN A 231 -12.73 -11.17 -3.11
CA ASN A 231 -14.17 -11.05 -3.33
C ASN A 231 -14.58 -9.62 -3.70
N THR A 232 -14.02 -8.62 -3.02
CA THR A 232 -14.25 -7.19 -3.26
C THR A 232 -13.81 -6.81 -4.67
N LEU A 233 -12.63 -7.26 -5.09
CA LEU A 233 -12.10 -6.97 -6.43
C LEU A 233 -12.93 -7.62 -7.54
N LYS A 234 -13.39 -8.86 -7.35
CA LYS A 234 -14.34 -9.52 -8.28
C LYS A 234 -15.64 -8.73 -8.43
N LYS A 235 -16.19 -8.18 -7.34
CA LYS A 235 -17.44 -7.39 -7.38
C LYS A 235 -17.31 -6.10 -8.19
N ILE A 236 -16.13 -5.49 -8.21
CA ILE A 236 -15.88 -4.23 -8.94
C ILE A 236 -15.16 -4.43 -10.28
N ASP A 237 -14.99 -5.68 -10.71
CA ASP A 237 -14.26 -6.07 -11.91
C ASP A 237 -12.85 -5.46 -11.99
N HIS A 238 -12.08 -5.62 -10.91
CA HIS A 238 -10.66 -5.25 -10.86
C HIS A 238 -9.81 -6.48 -10.56
N LYS A 239 -8.54 -6.40 -10.96
CA LYS A 239 -7.57 -7.49 -10.78
C LYS A 239 -6.39 -7.02 -9.95
N ILE A 240 -5.71 -7.97 -9.32
CA ILE A 240 -4.44 -7.75 -8.63
C ILE A 240 -3.35 -7.60 -9.68
N GLY A 241 -2.54 -6.55 -9.58
CA GLY A 241 -1.26 -6.43 -10.30
C GLY A 241 -0.11 -6.99 -9.48
N ILE A 242 0.01 -6.57 -8.22
CA ILE A 242 1.11 -6.98 -7.35
C ILE A 242 0.57 -7.44 -5.99
N ILE A 243 1.11 -8.54 -5.49
CA ILE A 243 1.02 -8.91 -4.08
C ILE A 243 2.41 -9.00 -3.46
N TYR A 244 2.68 -8.20 -2.44
CA TYR A 244 3.98 -8.14 -1.75
C TYR A 244 3.89 -8.79 -0.37
N PHE A 245 4.75 -9.78 -0.12
CA PHE A 245 4.78 -10.53 1.14
C PHE A 245 5.96 -10.20 2.06
N SER A 246 6.88 -9.32 1.64
CA SER A 246 8.20 -9.22 2.30
C SER A 246 8.81 -10.62 2.48
N ASN A 247 9.36 -10.93 3.65
CA ASN A 247 9.78 -12.29 4.01
C ASN A 247 8.78 -13.04 4.89
N ALA A 248 7.51 -12.59 4.97
CA ALA A 248 6.51 -13.16 5.88
C ALA A 248 6.30 -14.67 5.67
N GLU A 249 6.43 -15.16 4.44
CA GLU A 249 6.31 -16.57 4.08
C GLU A 249 7.41 -17.47 4.69
N GLU A 250 8.52 -16.91 5.20
CA GLU A 250 9.54 -17.70 5.92
C GLU A 250 8.99 -18.26 7.25
N TYR A 251 7.94 -17.64 7.80
CA TYR A 251 7.40 -17.94 9.12
C TYR A 251 6.33 -19.04 9.12
N PHE A 252 5.92 -19.56 7.95
CA PHE A 252 4.89 -20.60 7.86
C PHE A 252 5.04 -21.50 6.64
N ALA A 253 4.57 -22.74 6.74
CA ALA A 253 4.18 -23.52 5.57
C ALA A 253 2.77 -23.10 5.15
N TYR A 254 2.42 -23.19 3.87
CA TYR A 254 1.16 -22.63 3.36
C TYR A 254 -0.08 -23.40 3.87
N PRO A 255 -0.88 -22.83 4.80
CA PRO A 255 -2.11 -23.48 5.26
C PRO A 255 -3.23 -23.33 4.22
N GLN A 256 -4.34 -24.03 4.43
CA GLN A 256 -5.44 -24.05 3.46
C GLN A 256 -6.10 -22.68 3.29
N GLU A 257 -6.18 -21.88 4.34
CA GLU A 257 -6.76 -20.53 4.34
C GLU A 257 -5.95 -19.58 3.44
N PHE A 258 -4.63 -19.62 3.57
CA PHE A 258 -3.73 -18.87 2.68
C PHE A 258 -3.86 -19.37 1.23
N LYS A 259 -3.86 -20.69 1.00
CA LYS A 259 -4.06 -21.26 -0.34
C LYS A 259 -5.36 -20.78 -0.97
N ASN A 260 -6.47 -20.90 -0.25
CA ASN A 260 -7.80 -20.52 -0.70
C ASN A 260 -7.88 -19.03 -1.03
N SER A 261 -7.31 -18.17 -0.17
CA SER A 261 -7.35 -16.72 -0.39
C SER A 261 -6.54 -16.29 -1.62
N ILE A 262 -5.35 -16.86 -1.85
CA ILE A 262 -4.54 -16.58 -3.05
C ILE A 262 -5.20 -17.13 -4.33
N LEU A 263 -5.79 -18.33 -4.28
CA LEU A 263 -6.55 -18.90 -5.40
C LEU A 263 -7.82 -18.09 -5.70
N ASN A 264 -8.35 -17.37 -4.72
CA ASN A 264 -9.52 -16.52 -4.89
C ASN A 264 -9.21 -15.16 -5.56
N LEU A 265 -7.94 -14.73 -5.64
CA LEU A 265 -7.59 -13.42 -6.20
C LEU A 265 -7.88 -13.37 -7.71
N PRO A 266 -8.60 -12.34 -8.21
CA PRO A 266 -8.66 -12.06 -9.64
C PRO A 266 -7.31 -11.48 -10.10
N ILE A 267 -6.73 -12.03 -11.15
CA ILE A 267 -5.37 -11.68 -11.62
C ILE A 267 -5.35 -11.41 -13.14
N GLU A 268 -4.33 -10.67 -13.57
CA GLU A 268 -3.91 -10.57 -14.97
C GLU A 268 -2.71 -11.50 -15.26
N GLU A 269 -2.36 -11.64 -16.54
CA GLU A 269 -1.23 -12.47 -16.97
C GLU A 269 0.12 -11.97 -16.42
N ASN A 270 0.26 -10.65 -16.28
CA ASN A 270 1.47 -9.99 -15.79
C ASN A 270 1.45 -9.76 -14.27
N SER A 271 0.45 -10.27 -13.54
CA SER A 271 0.39 -10.10 -12.09
C SER A 271 1.51 -10.84 -11.38
N ILE A 272 2.17 -10.20 -10.43
CA ILE A 272 3.39 -10.70 -9.79
C ILE A 272 3.28 -10.74 -8.26
N VAL A 273 3.74 -11.83 -7.68
CA VAL A 273 4.15 -11.91 -6.28
C VAL A 273 5.54 -11.32 -6.14
N VAL A 274 5.73 -10.46 -5.15
CA VAL A 274 7.04 -9.96 -4.71
C VAL A 274 7.30 -10.46 -3.29
N ARG A 275 8.46 -11.06 -3.05
CA ARG A 275 8.88 -11.54 -1.73
C ARG A 275 10.39 -11.41 -1.55
N THR A 276 10.83 -11.59 -0.31
CA THR A 276 12.23 -11.71 0.08
C THR A 276 12.43 -12.99 0.90
N ILE A 277 13.65 -13.51 0.93
CA ILE A 277 14.06 -14.59 1.84
C ILE A 277 15.41 -14.27 2.47
N SER A 278 15.64 -14.78 3.68
CA SER A 278 16.86 -14.63 4.44
C SER A 278 17.59 -15.97 4.67
N VAL A 279 16.93 -17.10 4.46
CA VAL A 279 17.53 -18.44 4.62
C VAL A 279 18.24 -18.94 3.35
N ARG A 280 19.07 -19.99 3.50
CA ARG A 280 19.79 -20.68 2.41
C ARG A 280 20.58 -19.74 1.48
N LYS A 281 21.37 -18.84 2.09
CA LYS A 281 22.27 -17.91 1.38
C LYS A 281 23.28 -18.60 0.44
N ASP A 282 23.53 -19.90 0.61
CA ASP A 282 24.32 -20.73 -0.28
C ASP A 282 23.66 -20.92 -1.66
N LEU A 283 22.32 -21.00 -1.68
CA LEU A 283 21.51 -21.09 -2.89
C LEU A 283 21.06 -19.71 -3.38
N PHE A 284 20.68 -18.85 -2.44
CA PHE A 284 20.09 -17.54 -2.67
C PHE A 284 20.95 -16.45 -1.99
N PRO A 285 22.09 -16.07 -2.59
CA PRO A 285 22.96 -15.05 -2.02
C PRO A 285 22.20 -13.75 -1.79
N TRP A 286 22.41 -13.13 -0.64
CA TRP A 286 21.79 -11.83 -0.36
C TRP A 286 22.37 -10.76 -1.29
N SER A 287 21.53 -9.79 -1.63
CA SER A 287 21.89 -8.75 -2.57
C SER A 287 23.03 -7.89 -2.00
N PRO A 288 24.05 -7.54 -2.81
CA PRO A 288 25.09 -6.61 -2.36
C PRO A 288 24.48 -5.31 -1.82
N GLY A 289 24.89 -4.86 -0.64
CA GLY A 289 24.33 -3.67 0.02
C GLY A 289 23.19 -3.94 1.00
N SER A 290 22.81 -5.19 1.25
CA SER A 290 21.77 -5.51 2.23
C SER A 290 22.22 -5.27 3.69
N GLU A 291 23.52 -5.10 3.92
CA GLU A 291 24.12 -4.88 5.23
C GLU A 291 23.79 -3.53 5.88
N ILE A 292 23.14 -2.61 5.14
CA ILE A 292 22.86 -1.24 5.62
C ILE A 292 21.78 -1.26 6.70
N SER A 293 20.72 -2.04 6.51
CA SER A 293 19.57 -2.10 7.43
C SER A 293 19.44 -3.43 8.18
N THR A 294 20.17 -4.48 7.78
CA THR A 294 20.12 -5.78 8.46
C THR A 294 21.40 -6.58 8.28
N ASP A 295 21.72 -7.44 9.24
CA ASP A 295 22.77 -8.46 9.15
C ASP A 295 22.23 -9.83 8.69
N ARG A 296 20.92 -9.92 8.38
CA ARG A 296 20.24 -11.16 8.02
C ARG A 296 19.25 -10.98 6.88
N GLY A 297 19.72 -11.14 5.65
CA GLY A 297 18.93 -10.97 4.43
C GLY A 297 19.32 -9.72 3.65
N PHE A 298 18.87 -9.53 2.40
CA PHE A 298 17.84 -10.33 1.72
C PHE A 298 18.22 -10.75 0.29
N HIS A 299 17.69 -11.90 -0.12
CA HIS A 299 17.53 -12.28 -1.53
C HIS A 299 16.10 -11.96 -1.97
N TYR A 300 15.94 -11.32 -3.13
CA TYR A 300 14.64 -10.90 -3.67
C TYR A 300 14.06 -11.98 -4.56
N CYS A 301 12.74 -12.01 -4.71
CA CYS A 301 12.10 -12.98 -5.57
C CYS A 301 10.81 -12.42 -6.17
N VAL A 302 10.63 -12.64 -7.47
CA VAL A 302 9.39 -12.37 -8.19
C VAL A 302 8.83 -13.65 -8.80
N GLN A 303 7.51 -13.76 -8.87
CA GLN A 303 6.82 -14.93 -9.42
C GLN A 303 5.47 -14.50 -9.98
N LYS A 304 5.08 -14.94 -11.18
CA LYS A 304 3.70 -14.70 -11.66
C LYS A 304 2.69 -15.26 -10.66
N ILE A 305 1.64 -14.52 -10.31
CA ILE A 305 0.62 -15.01 -9.36
C ILE A 305 -0.06 -16.27 -9.90
N SER A 306 -0.29 -16.36 -11.20
CA SER A 306 -0.81 -17.57 -11.86
C SER A 306 0.11 -18.79 -11.68
N ASN A 307 1.42 -18.61 -11.77
CA ASN A 307 2.39 -19.67 -11.47
C ASN A 307 2.34 -20.03 -9.98
N PHE A 308 2.28 -19.04 -9.08
CA PHE A 308 2.18 -19.29 -7.65
C PHE A 308 0.91 -20.05 -7.27
N GLN A 309 -0.23 -19.74 -7.88
CA GLN A 309 -1.48 -20.49 -7.72
C GLN A 309 -1.30 -21.98 -8.07
N LYS A 310 -0.56 -22.31 -9.14
CA LYS A 310 -0.22 -23.70 -9.48
C LYS A 310 0.60 -24.39 -8.39
N TRP A 311 1.59 -23.70 -7.81
CA TRP A 311 2.35 -24.20 -6.66
C TRP A 311 1.45 -24.48 -5.45
N LEU A 312 0.52 -23.57 -5.14
CA LEU A 312 -0.38 -23.73 -4.00
C LEU A 312 -1.39 -24.88 -4.17
N THR A 313 -1.75 -25.21 -5.41
CA THR A 313 -2.56 -26.38 -5.78
C THR A 313 -1.74 -27.67 -5.93
N SER A 314 -0.40 -27.60 -5.86
CA SER A 314 0.40 -28.82 -5.81
C SER A 314 0.21 -29.48 -4.46
N ASP A 315 -0.09 -30.78 -4.46
CA ASP A 315 -0.28 -31.59 -3.23
C ASP A 315 1.03 -31.80 -2.44
N LYS A 316 2.03 -30.92 -2.60
CA LYS A 316 3.29 -30.96 -1.89
C LYS A 316 3.06 -30.67 -0.39
N PRO A 317 3.26 -31.65 0.50
CA PRO A 317 3.02 -31.47 1.93
C PRO A 317 4.07 -30.52 2.51
N GLY A 318 3.63 -29.57 3.35
CA GLY A 318 4.54 -28.64 4.03
C GLY A 318 5.21 -27.61 3.12
N LEU A 319 4.68 -27.36 1.92
CA LEU A 319 5.22 -26.40 0.97
C LEU A 319 5.44 -25.02 1.61
N ARG A 320 6.61 -24.44 1.37
CA ARG A 320 7.06 -23.11 1.81
C ARG A 320 7.65 -22.34 0.63
N SER A 321 7.77 -21.01 0.76
CA SER A 321 8.40 -20.15 -0.25
C SER A 321 9.81 -20.63 -0.62
N LEU A 322 10.60 -21.09 0.35
CA LEU A 322 11.92 -21.67 0.11
C LEU A 322 11.87 -22.83 -0.90
N GLN A 323 10.94 -23.77 -0.73
CA GLN A 323 10.83 -24.92 -1.63
C GLN A 323 10.35 -24.49 -3.03
N VAL A 324 9.40 -23.57 -3.10
CA VAL A 324 8.95 -22.95 -4.36
C VAL A 324 10.13 -22.33 -5.12
N MET A 325 11.01 -21.62 -4.42
CA MET A 325 12.20 -21.01 -5.02
C MET A 325 13.27 -22.03 -5.42
N VAL A 326 13.49 -23.07 -4.61
CA VAL A 326 14.50 -24.11 -4.91
C VAL A 326 14.13 -24.91 -6.15
N GLU A 327 12.87 -25.33 -6.25
CA GLU A 327 12.42 -26.17 -7.35
C GLU A 327 12.02 -25.35 -8.58
N GLY A 328 11.48 -24.15 -8.36
CA GLY A 328 10.88 -23.33 -9.41
C GLY A 328 11.71 -22.16 -9.92
N GLY A 329 12.82 -21.82 -9.24
CA GLY A 329 13.57 -20.60 -9.46
C GLY A 329 14.63 -20.65 -10.56
N THR A 330 14.81 -19.52 -11.22
CA THR A 330 16.00 -19.13 -11.97
C THR A 330 16.69 -18.00 -11.20
N VAL A 331 17.90 -18.26 -10.69
CA VAL A 331 18.56 -17.42 -9.67
C VAL A 331 19.67 -16.56 -10.29
N ASP A 332 19.55 -15.23 -10.16
CA ASP A 332 20.68 -14.31 -10.30
C ASP A 332 21.44 -14.22 -8.98
N LYS A 333 22.50 -15.03 -8.87
CA LYS A 333 23.38 -15.06 -7.70
C LYS A 333 24.22 -13.81 -7.52
N LYS A 334 24.46 -13.04 -8.59
CA LYS A 334 25.31 -11.84 -8.55
C LYS A 334 24.57 -10.70 -7.87
N ASN A 335 23.32 -10.48 -8.28
CA ASN A 335 22.50 -9.39 -7.74
C ASN A 335 21.64 -9.81 -6.56
N GLY A 336 21.40 -11.11 -6.37
CA GLY A 336 20.60 -11.62 -5.26
C GLY A 336 19.10 -11.54 -5.52
N ILE A 337 18.66 -11.88 -6.74
CA ILE A 337 17.25 -11.94 -7.12
C ILE A 337 16.91 -13.23 -7.88
N THR A 338 15.73 -13.79 -7.62
CA THR A 338 15.19 -14.97 -8.30
C THR A 338 13.91 -14.62 -9.06
N VAL A 339 13.74 -15.21 -10.24
CA VAL A 339 12.44 -15.31 -10.90
C VAL A 339 11.98 -16.76 -10.77
N VAL A 340 10.81 -17.00 -10.17
CA VAL A 340 10.19 -18.34 -10.18
C VAL A 340 9.37 -18.46 -11.46
N ASP A 341 9.98 -19.10 -12.45
CA ASP A 341 9.48 -19.24 -13.83
C ASP A 341 9.07 -20.67 -14.19
N LYS A 342 9.38 -21.65 -13.33
CA LYS A 342 8.99 -23.06 -13.51
C LYS A 342 7.77 -23.41 -12.65
N GLU A 343 7.01 -24.39 -13.14
CA GLU A 343 5.82 -24.93 -12.47
C GLU A 343 6.19 -26.09 -11.53
N PRO A 344 5.33 -26.42 -10.54
CA PRO A 344 5.57 -27.58 -9.70
C PRO A 344 5.55 -28.85 -10.55
N VAL A 345 6.61 -29.65 -10.47
CA VAL A 345 6.61 -31.00 -11.05
C VAL A 345 5.73 -31.89 -10.16
N VAL A 346 4.70 -32.47 -10.77
CA VAL A 346 3.84 -33.46 -10.11
C VAL A 346 4.63 -34.74 -9.94
N THR A 347 4.95 -35.10 -8.69
CA THR A 347 5.47 -36.43 -8.39
C THR A 347 4.32 -37.42 -8.57
N PRO A 348 4.41 -38.45 -9.44
CA PRO A 348 3.36 -39.46 -9.53
C PRO A 348 3.16 -40.09 -8.15
N THR A 349 1.97 -39.95 -7.57
CA THR A 349 1.60 -40.70 -6.38
C THR A 349 1.76 -42.18 -6.69
N ALA A 350 2.66 -42.87 -5.98
CA ALA A 350 2.76 -44.32 -6.05
C ALA A 350 1.36 -44.91 -5.81
N PRO A 351 0.90 -45.86 -6.64
CA PRO A 351 -0.43 -46.43 -6.48
C PRO A 351 -0.55 -47.01 -5.06
N LYS A 352 -1.59 -46.57 -4.33
CA LYS A 352 -1.97 -47.18 -3.06
C LYS A 352 -2.13 -48.66 -3.33
N GLN A 353 -1.24 -49.49 -2.77
CA GLN A 353 -1.42 -50.94 -2.77
C GLN A 353 -2.74 -51.23 -2.07
N THR A 354 -3.77 -51.55 -2.84
CA THR A 354 -4.95 -52.24 -2.36
C THR A 354 -4.48 -53.55 -1.77
N LYS A 355 -4.50 -53.65 -0.43
CA LYS A 355 -4.38 -54.93 0.26
C LYS A 355 -5.53 -55.82 -0.20
N THR A 356 -5.27 -56.69 -1.16
CA THR A 356 -6.12 -57.86 -1.42
C THR A 356 -5.98 -58.79 -0.23
N ASN A 357 -7.03 -58.84 0.59
CA ASN A 357 -7.19 -59.91 1.58
C ASN A 357 -7.28 -61.23 0.82
N GLN A 358 -6.27 -62.09 0.95
CA GLN A 358 -6.39 -63.50 0.59
C GLN A 358 -7.24 -64.21 1.66
N PRO A 359 -8.21 -65.05 1.27
CA PRO A 359 -8.89 -65.91 2.21
C PRO A 359 -7.95 -67.07 2.61
N THR A 360 -7.79 -67.27 3.91
CA THR A 360 -7.14 -68.43 4.52
C THR A 360 -7.86 -69.71 4.08
N GLN A 361 -7.11 -70.66 3.53
CA GLN A 361 -7.53 -72.06 3.35
C GLN A 361 -7.36 -72.84 4.64
#